data_AF-A0A413R0P8-F1
#
_entry.id   AF-A0A413R0P8-F1
#
_cell.length_a   1.000
_cell.length_b   1.000
_cell.length_c   1.000
_cell.angle_alpha   90.00
_cell.angle_beta   90.00
_cell.angle_gamma   90.00
#
_symmetry.space_group_name_H-M   'P 1'
#
loop_
_entity.id
_entity.type
_entity.pdbx_description
1 polymer ?
#
loop_
_entity_poly.entity_id
_entity_poly.type
_entity_poly.pdbx_seq_one_letter_code
_entity_poly.pdbx_strand_id
1 'polypeptide(L)' 'MKDYIIRMQDERAKLETKWDKLIKYVGEHYDNLDGTEIYLMQQQIKCMEKYIMFLNARIDHAKLKEK' A
#
# COMPACT_ATOMS: atom_id res chain seq x y z
N MET A 1 -9.78 0.58 21.43
CA MET A 1 -9.83 0.82 19.96
C MET A 1 -8.75 1.77 19.46
N LYS A 2 -8.36 2.80 20.23
CA LYS A 2 -7.25 3.72 19.90
C LYS A 2 -5.97 3.02 19.43
N ASP A 3 -5.41 2.12 20.24
CA ASP A 3 -4.16 1.43 19.90
C ASP A 3 -4.26 0.59 18.61
N TYR A 4 -5.43 0.00 18.35
CA TYR A 4 -5.68 -0.70 17.10
C TYR A 4 -5.66 0.26 15.90
N ILE A 5 -6.33 1.42 16.01
CA ILE A 5 -6.38 2.42 14.95
C ILE A 5 -4.98 2.96 14.65
N ILE A 6 -4.19 3.28 15.69
CA ILE A 6 -2.80 3.76 15.54
C ILE A 6 -1.96 2.72 14.80
N ARG A 7 -2.00 1.46 15.23
CA ARG A 7 -1.24 0.39 14.54
C ARG A 7 -1.63 0.25 13.06
N MET A 8 -2.91 0.38 12.72
CA MET A 8 -3.37 0.31 11.33
C MET A 8 -2.96 1.52 10.50
N GLN A 9 -2.95 2.71 11.10
CA GLN A 9 -2.45 3.92 10.45
C GLN A 9 -0.95 3.82 10.16
N ASP A 10 -0.18 3.34 11.13
CA ASP A 10 1.26 3.11 10.96
C ASP A 10 1.55 2.09 9.85
N GLU A 11 0.80 0.99 9.82
CA GLU A 11 0.94 -0.02 8.77
C GLU A 11 0.58 0.54 7.40
N ARG A 12 -0.52 1.30 7.30
CA ARG A 12 -0.93 1.99 6.07
C ARG A 12 0.15 2.92 5.56
N ALA A 13 0.70 3.78 6.43
CA ALA A 13 1.73 4.75 6.05
C ALA A 13 3.02 4.08 5.57
N LYS A 14 3.45 3.01 6.27
CA LYS A 14 4.61 2.20 5.85
C LYS A 14 4.40 1.55 4.49
N LEU A 15 3.18 1.06 4.22
CA LEU A 15 2.86 0.42 2.95
C LEU A 15 2.75 1.43 1.80
N GLU A 16 2.11 2.58 2.02
CA GLU A 16 2.02 3.67 1.06
C GLU A 16 3.41 4.16 0.64
N THR A 17 4.32 4.36 1.61
CA THR A 17 5.72 4.73 1.31
C THR A 17 6.42 3.70 0.42
N LYS A 18 6.16 2.40 0.62
CA LYS A 18 6.74 1.34 -0.22
C LYS A 18 6.12 1.32 -1.62
N TRP A 19 4.81 1.51 -1.70
CA TRP A 19 4.05 1.59 -2.94
C TRP A 19 4.53 2.76 -3.81
N ASP A 20 4.66 3.96 -3.23
CA ASP A 20 5.17 5.15 -3.91
C ASP A 20 6.58 4.92 -4.50
N LYS A 21 7.47 4.33 -3.69
CA LYS A 21 8.84 4.01 -4.11
C LYS A 21 8.86 3.03 -5.28
N LEU A 22 8.00 2.01 -5.25
CA LEU A 22 7.94 1.01 -6.31
C LEU A 22 7.37 1.60 -7.61
N ILE A 23 6.30 2.39 -7.53
CA ILE A 23 5.76 3.11 -8.70
C ILE A 23 6.82 4.00 -9.31
N LYS A 24 7.50 4.79 -8.48
CA LYS A 24 8.56 5.68 -8.93
C LYS A 24 9.68 4.90 -9.61
N TYR A 25 10.15 3.82 -9.00
CA TYR A 25 11.18 2.96 -9.57
C TYR A 25 10.78 2.38 -10.93
N VAL A 26 9.57 1.81 -11.04
CA VAL A 26 9.07 1.27 -12.32
C VAL A 26 8.99 2.36 -13.39
N GLY A 27 8.58 3.57 -13.02
CA GLY A 27 8.52 4.71 -13.94
C GLY A 27 9.90 5.20 -14.39
N GLU A 28 10.88 5.29 -13.49
CA GLU A 28 12.23 5.77 -13.78
C GLU A 28 13.09 4.73 -14.53
N HIS A 29 12.82 3.44 -14.35
CA HIS A 29 13.63 2.36 -14.91
C HIS A 29 12.90 1.51 -15.95
N TYR A 30 11.74 1.96 -16.46
CA TYR A 30 10.89 1.19 -17.38
C TYR A 30 11.67 0.59 -18.56
N ASP A 31 12.51 1.39 -19.21
CA ASP A 31 13.28 0.96 -20.39
C ASP A 31 14.43 -0.01 -20.06
N ASN A 32 14.81 -0.13 -18.79
CA ASN A 32 15.90 -0.98 -18.33
C ASN A 32 15.42 -2.32 -17.72
N LEU A 33 14.11 -2.47 -17.52
CA LEU A 33 13.51 -3.67 -16.95
C LEU A 33 13.01 -4.60 -18.06
N ASP A 34 13.15 -5.90 -17.85
CA ASP A 34 12.52 -6.85 -18.75
C ASP A 34 10.99 -6.95 -18.50
N GLY A 35 10.27 -7.51 -19.47
CA GLY A 35 8.80 -7.60 -19.40
C GLY A 35 8.28 -8.41 -18.20
N THR A 36 9.05 -9.38 -17.71
CA THR A 36 8.70 -10.16 -16.53
C THR A 36 8.89 -9.34 -15.26
N GLU A 37 10.00 -8.61 -15.14
CA GLU A 37 10.26 -7.69 -14.02
C GLU A 37 9.16 -6.62 -13.92
N ILE A 38 8.82 -5.98 -15.04
CA ILE A 38 7.73 -5.00 -15.12
C ILE A 38 6.42 -5.64 -14.66
N TYR A 39 6.07 -6.82 -15.19
CA TYR A 39 4.83 -7.50 -14.84
C TYR A 39 4.75 -7.79 -13.34
N LEU A 40 5.81 -8.35 -12.75
CA LEU A 40 5.85 -8.69 -11.33
C LEU A 40 5.73 -7.45 -10.44
N MET A 41 6.45 -6.37 -10.77
CA MET A 41 6.36 -5.10 -10.03
C MET A 41 4.97 -4.49 -10.15
N GLN A 42 4.32 -4.56 -11.31
CA GLN A 42 2.93 -4.11 -11.49
C GLN A 42 1.93 -4.93 -10.66
N GLN A 43 2.10 -6.25 -10.56
CA GLN A 43 1.26 -7.06 -9.68
C GLN A 43 1.48 -6.71 -8.21
N GLN A 44 2.74 -6.48 -7.83
CA GLN A 44 3.07 -6.03 -6.48
C GLN A 44 2.42 -4.68 -6.15
N ILE A 45 2.48 -3.71 -7.06
CA ILE A 45 1.79 -2.41 -6.95
C ILE A 45 0.30 -2.61 -6.70
N LYS A 46 -0.39 -3.41 -7.53
CA LYS A 46 -1.83 -3.69 -7.41
C LYS A 46 -2.19 -4.35 -6.07
N CYS A 47 -1.35 -5.29 -5.61
CA CYS A 47 -1.55 -5.94 -4.30
C CYS A 47 -1.42 -4.93 -3.15
N MET A 48 -0.44 -4.03 -3.22
CA MET A 48 -0.24 -3.00 -2.21
C MET A 48 -1.41 -2.00 -2.18
N GLU A 49 -1.89 -1.53 -3.34
CA GLU A 49 -3.07 -0.65 -3.44
C GLU A 49 -4.28 -1.27 -2.78
N LYS A 50 -4.58 -2.52 -3.14
CA LYS A 50 -5.71 -3.26 -2.59
C LYS A 50 -5.58 -3.41 -1.07
N TYR A 51 -4.36 -3.63 -0.56
CA TYR A 51 -4.15 -3.73 0.87
C TYR A 51 -4.31 -2.38 1.59
N ILE A 52 -3.82 -1.27 1.01
CA ILE A 52 -4.07 0.09 1.51
C ILE A 52 -5.58 0.37 1.61
N MET A 53 -6.36 -0.01 0.59
CA MET A 53 -7.83 0.13 0.63
C MET A 53 -8.46 -0.63 1.80
N PHE A 54 -8.01 -1.86 2.06
CA PHE A 54 -8.50 -2.64 3.21
C PHE A 54 -8.08 -2.03 4.54
N LEU A 55 -6.86 -1.49 4.66
CA LEU A 55 -6.42 -0.80 5.87
C LEU A 55 -7.29 0.44 6.14
N ASN A 56 -7.61 1.24 5.11
CA ASN A 56 -8.53 2.38 5.24
C ASN A 56 -9.90 1.93 5.74
N ALA A 57 -10.51 0.91 5.12
CA ALA A 57 -11.81 0.38 5.53
C ALA A 57 -11.80 -0.14 6.99
N ARG A 58 -10.72 -0.81 7.40
CA ARG A 58 -10.54 -1.30 8.77
C ARG A 58 -10.41 -0.15 9.78
N ILE A 59 -9.69 0.92 9.42
CA ILE A 59 -9.56 2.13 10.24
C ILE A 59 -10.91 2.81 10.40
N ASP A 60 -11.65 3.01 9.32
CA ASP A 60 -12.95 3.69 9.34
C ASP A 60 -13.97 2.90 10.15
N HIS A 61 -14.05 1.59 9.95
CA HIS A 61 -14.90 0.71 10.76
C HIS A 61 -14.50 0.73 12.25
N ALA A 62 -13.20 0.78 12.57
CA ALA A 62 -12.73 0.87 13.95
C ALA A 62 -13.08 2.21 14.62
N LYS A 63 -12.99 3.33 13.90
CA LYS A 63 -13.43 4.65 14.39
C LYS A 63 -14.92 4.69 14.71
N LEU A 64 -15.75 3.99 13.91
CA LEU A 64 -17.18 3.87 14.20
C LEU A 64 -17.47 3.10 15.49
N LYS A 65 -16.64 2.12 15.85
CA LYS A 65 -16.75 1.31 17.08
C LYS A 65 -16.11 1.94 18.32
N GLU A 66 -15.34 3.00 18.15
CA GLU A 66 -14.74 3.74 19.27
C GLU A 66 -15.73 4.74 19.90
N LYS A 67 -16.78 5.12 19.17
CA LYS A 67 -17.93 5.85 19.70
C LYS A 67 -18.64 5.05 20.78
#